data_AF-A0AAU3GA23-F1
#
_entry.id   AF-A0AAU3GA23-F1
#
_cell.length_a   1.000
_cell.length_b   1.000
_cell.length_c   1.000
_cell.angle_alpha   90.00
_cell.angle_beta   90.00
_cell.angle_gamma   90.00
#
_symmetry.space_group_name_H-M   'P 1'
#
loop_
_entity.id
_entity.type
_entity.pdbx_description
1 polymer ?
#
loop_
_entity_poly.entity_id
_entity_poly.type
_entity_poly.pdbx_seq_one_letter_code
_entity_poly.pdbx_strand_id
1 'polypeptide(L)'
;MIEQDLRDALRAQASAYEVGPHAWLEVQRRAGRARRLRWSMLAAVPLAAGAVLAGVPLVILHGGPGTVTGATTAASGEPAPTYKDAYEAGIAANPPIGGTIGVVNPADGRSMRLWFAQVKGKYVDLCSATQLSSGGTVGGCWYDSRNPAHTGENGWYVGGSGGMLPRPDEVISYGAARDAVTKVEAVTRDGSRIPGTIHRPKGAPLAIWTVSYPSRAKVTAFELSGAGEKVLQRVKADTAPPAEPNARPLGPAVELGGGMTARLHEDQTLVWRRDGKVVAFTVVASSPVLKPGETLADTLVGNQTPVMSQFTEGRWFGFARAGTDQVVLTFKGGDSMRALKDGDPVRALRDGGSVRTGTTPAPWNQDAVLFSAPYTHKGDIYAEGYLITGYDRDGREIWREDAKPVPPLWQAAPPSSSPGGPESPGSSSPAGTSGSSGSPGQTAPPR
;
A
#
# COMPACT_ATOMS: atom_id res chain seq x y z
N MET A 1 53.24 26.32 14.02
CA MET A 1 53.66 25.33 13.01
C MET A 1 52.54 24.32 12.76
N ILE A 2 52.10 23.54 13.76
CA ILE A 2 51.03 22.53 13.61
C ILE A 2 49.70 23.08 13.07
N GLU A 3 49.27 24.27 13.49
CA GLU A 3 48.00 24.86 13.01
C GLU A 3 48.05 25.23 11.52
N GLN A 4 49.23 25.61 11.02
CA GLN A 4 49.42 26.04 9.64
C GLN A 4 49.44 24.81 8.71
N ASP A 5 50.12 23.75 9.12
CA ASP A 5 50.12 22.46 8.41
C ASP A 5 48.72 21.84 8.34
N LEU A 6 47.90 21.99 9.40
CA LEU A 6 46.51 21.54 9.42
C LEU A 6 45.62 22.33 8.44
N ARG A 7 45.80 23.65 8.37
CA ARG A 7 45.04 24.50 7.44
C ARG A 7 45.38 24.21 5.99
N ASP A 8 46.66 23.95 5.70
CA ASP A 8 47.11 23.64 4.34
C ASP A 8 46.70 22.23 3.91
N ALA A 9 46.72 21.25 4.82
CA ALA A 9 46.17 19.92 4.57
C ALA A 9 44.66 19.95 4.27
N LEU A 10 43.88 20.75 5.02
CA LEU A 10 42.45 20.90 4.79
C LEU A 10 42.12 21.62 3.47
N ARG A 11 42.92 22.63 3.07
CA ARG A 11 42.75 23.29 1.76
C ARG A 11 43.09 22.38 0.60
N ALA A 12 44.18 21.62 0.68
CA ALA A 12 44.56 20.66 -0.35
C ALA A 12 43.48 19.58 -0.53
N GLN A 13 42.88 19.14 0.57
CA GLN A 13 41.78 18.17 0.54
C GLN A 13 40.49 18.78 -0.03
N ALA A 14 40.19 20.05 0.26
CA ALA A 14 39.03 20.75 -0.28
C ALA A 14 39.13 21.03 -1.79
N SER A 15 40.32 21.32 -2.31
CA SER A 15 40.54 21.55 -3.75
C SER A 15 40.45 20.30 -4.61
N ALA A 16 40.53 19.10 -4.02
CA ALA A 16 40.41 17.83 -4.74
C ALA A 16 38.95 17.41 -5.02
N TYR A 17 37.96 18.14 -4.46
CA TYR A 17 36.55 17.89 -4.72
C TYR A 17 36.01 18.94 -5.69
N GLU A 18 35.84 18.57 -6.97
CA GLU A 18 34.94 19.30 -7.86
C GLU A 18 33.50 19.14 -7.33
N VAL A 19 33.02 20.15 -6.63
CA VAL A 19 31.68 20.16 -6.03
C VAL A 19 30.68 20.39 -7.15
N GLY A 20 30.14 19.31 -7.71
CA GLY A 20 28.97 19.39 -8.58
C GLY A 20 27.81 20.12 -7.87
N PRO A 21 26.94 20.85 -8.58
CA PRO A 21 25.91 21.72 -7.98
C PRO A 21 24.92 21.00 -7.04
N HIS A 22 24.93 19.66 -7.01
CA HIS A 22 24.08 18.83 -6.15
C HIS A 22 24.81 18.24 -4.92
N ALA A 23 26.14 18.37 -4.82
CA ALA A 23 26.92 17.79 -3.73
C ALA A 23 26.56 18.40 -2.35
N TRP A 24 26.18 19.67 -2.31
CA TRP A 24 25.70 20.32 -1.09
C TRP A 24 24.38 19.74 -0.57
N LEU A 25 23.45 19.39 -1.48
CA LEU A 25 22.19 18.73 -1.12
C LEU A 25 22.45 17.31 -0.56
N GLU A 26 23.42 16.58 -1.10
CA GLU A 26 23.80 15.26 -0.58
C GLU A 26 24.48 15.33 0.79
N VAL A 27 25.32 16.35 1.03
CA VAL A 27 25.96 16.60 2.33
C VAL A 27 24.93 16.99 3.38
N GLN A 28 23.96 17.86 3.07
CA GLN A 28 22.84 18.17 3.97
C GLN A 28 22.01 16.92 4.30
N ARG A 29 21.78 16.03 3.31
CA ARG A 29 21.12 14.73 3.51
C ARG A 29 21.92 13.77 4.40
N ARG A 30 23.26 13.84 4.43
CA ARG A 30 24.12 13.02 5.33
C ARG A 30 24.24 13.62 6.73
N ALA A 31 24.47 14.92 6.84
CA ALA A 31 24.57 15.61 8.13
C ALA A 31 23.25 15.56 8.92
N GLY A 32 22.11 15.62 8.22
CA GLY A 32 20.79 15.43 8.82
C GLY A 32 20.58 14.03 9.40
N ARG A 33 21.17 12.98 8.81
CA ARG A 33 21.11 11.61 9.35
C ARG A 33 21.88 11.46 10.66
N ALA A 34 23.09 12.00 10.73
CA ALA A 34 23.94 11.92 11.93
C ALA A 34 23.37 12.70 13.13
N ARG A 35 22.74 13.87 12.88
CA ARG A 35 22.09 14.66 13.94
C ARG A 35 20.84 13.97 14.50
N ARG A 36 20.06 13.26 13.67
CA ARG A 36 18.84 12.56 14.11
C ARG A 36 19.11 11.40 15.05
N LEU A 37 20.13 10.59 14.78
CA LEU A 37 20.55 9.51 15.69
C LEU A 37 20.94 10.04 17.08
N ARG A 38 21.51 11.25 17.15
CA ARG A 38 21.87 11.90 18.41
C ARG A 38 20.68 12.54 19.14
N TRP A 39 19.71 13.11 18.43
CA TRP A 39 18.55 13.77 19.06
C TRP A 39 17.44 12.80 19.46
N SER A 40 17.28 11.67 18.76
CA SER A 40 16.33 10.63 19.17
C SER A 40 16.73 9.93 20.48
N MET A 41 18.02 9.94 20.85
CA MET A 41 18.49 9.40 22.14
C MET A 41 18.23 10.35 23.32
N LEU A 42 18.03 11.65 23.10
CA LEU A 42 17.92 12.64 24.18
C LEU A 42 16.47 13.02 24.53
N ALA A 43 15.49 12.65 23.71
CA ALA A 43 14.07 12.95 23.97
C ALA A 43 13.33 11.87 24.80
N ALA A 44 14.03 10.82 25.25
CA ALA A 44 13.48 9.71 26.03
C ALA A 44 13.80 9.79 27.52
N VAL A 45 13.69 10.98 28.13
CA VAL A 45 13.65 11.15 29.58
C VAL A 45 12.31 11.79 29.94
N PRO A 46 11.31 11.02 30.41
CA PRO A 46 10.07 11.61 30.88
C PRO A 46 10.28 12.18 32.29
N LEU A 47 10.11 13.50 32.42
CA LEU A 47 9.83 14.15 33.70
C LEU A 47 8.43 13.72 34.15
N ALA A 48 8.37 12.73 35.03
CA ALA A 48 7.16 12.38 35.76
C ALA A 48 7.02 13.31 36.98
N ALA A 49 6.15 14.32 36.88
CA ALA A 49 5.67 15.06 38.04
C ALA A 49 4.23 15.54 37.82
N GLY A 50 3.32 15.04 38.66
CA GLY A 50 2.11 15.76 39.03
C GLY A 50 0.80 15.27 38.41
N ALA A 51 0.12 14.34 39.09
CA ALA A 51 -1.31 14.42 39.40
C ALA A 51 -1.72 13.25 40.32
N VAL A 52 -1.56 13.48 41.62
CA VAL A 52 -2.27 12.73 42.68
C VAL A 52 -3.63 13.42 42.85
N LEU A 53 -4.68 12.62 43.10
CA LEU A 53 -5.96 12.91 43.76
C LEU A 53 -7.20 12.59 42.91
N ALA A 54 -7.73 11.38 43.06
CA ALA A 54 -9.13 11.12 43.38
C ALA A 54 -9.31 9.62 43.65
N GLY A 55 -9.89 9.29 44.81
CA GLY A 55 -9.82 7.97 45.42
C GLY A 55 -10.77 6.92 44.83
N VAL A 56 -10.40 5.66 45.12
CA VAL A 56 -11.30 4.51 45.14
C VAL A 56 -10.95 3.69 46.40
N PRO A 57 -11.93 3.24 47.19
CA PRO A 57 -11.68 2.65 48.50
C PRO A 57 -11.10 1.23 48.42
N LEU A 58 -10.21 0.97 49.38
CA LEU A 58 -9.68 -0.33 49.75
C LEU A 58 -10.83 -1.27 50.16
N VAL A 59 -10.99 -2.40 49.46
CA VAL A 59 -11.74 -3.56 49.98
C VAL A 59 -10.73 -4.64 50.33
N ILE A 60 -10.56 -4.87 51.63
CA ILE A 60 -9.81 -5.99 52.19
C ILE A 60 -10.78 -7.17 52.31
N LEU A 61 -10.50 -8.29 51.63
CA LEU A 61 -11.07 -9.60 51.97
C LEU A 61 -9.98 -10.67 51.94
N HIS A 62 -9.77 -11.28 53.11
CA HIS A 62 -8.94 -12.46 53.34
C HIS A 62 -9.77 -13.75 53.18
N GLY A 63 -9.22 -14.76 52.51
CA GLY A 63 -9.33 -16.18 52.91
C GLY A 63 -10.26 -17.12 52.12
N GLY A 64 -9.66 -18.10 51.41
CA GLY A 64 -10.30 -19.37 51.01
C GLY A 64 -9.82 -19.95 49.66
N PRO A 65 -9.35 -21.22 49.58
CA PRO A 65 -8.95 -21.85 48.32
C PRO A 65 -10.20 -22.42 47.63
N GLY A 66 -10.79 -21.61 46.74
CA GLY A 66 -11.92 -22.00 45.89
C GLY A 66 -11.50 -21.99 44.42
N THR A 67 -11.80 -23.07 43.71
CA THR A 67 -11.64 -23.23 42.27
C THR A 67 -12.46 -22.16 41.54
N VAL A 68 -11.82 -21.17 40.93
CA VAL A 68 -12.48 -20.16 40.10
C VAL A 68 -12.42 -20.59 38.64
N THR A 69 -13.49 -21.21 38.15
CA THR A 69 -13.84 -21.19 36.72
C THR A 69 -14.28 -19.77 36.35
N GLY A 70 -13.30 -18.91 36.09
CA GLY A 70 -13.54 -17.57 35.56
C GLY A 70 -13.73 -17.65 34.05
N ALA A 71 -14.99 -17.67 33.61
CA ALA A 71 -15.31 -17.32 32.24
C ALA A 71 -14.97 -15.83 32.07
N THR A 72 -13.81 -15.54 31.46
CA THR A 72 -13.50 -14.21 30.96
C THR A 72 -14.47 -13.88 29.84
N THR A 73 -15.57 -13.20 30.18
CA THR A 73 -16.34 -12.41 29.24
C THR A 73 -15.42 -11.29 28.76
N ALA A 74 -14.80 -11.49 27.60
CA ALA A 74 -14.10 -10.43 26.90
C ALA A 74 -15.09 -9.29 26.69
N ALA A 75 -14.81 -8.13 27.29
CA ALA A 75 -15.57 -6.92 27.06
C ALA A 75 -15.54 -6.65 25.54
N SER A 76 -16.72 -6.57 24.94
CA SER A 76 -16.87 -6.16 23.54
C SER A 76 -16.43 -4.69 23.45
N GLY A 77 -15.16 -4.47 23.11
CA GLY A 77 -14.72 -3.17 22.63
C GLY A 77 -15.60 -2.75 21.47
N GLU A 78 -15.92 -1.46 21.41
CA GLU A 78 -16.61 -0.86 20.27
C GLU A 78 -15.88 -1.31 18.99
N PRO A 79 -16.58 -1.91 18.01
CA PRO A 79 -15.93 -2.48 16.85
C PRO A 79 -15.10 -1.41 16.15
N ALA A 80 -13.84 -1.74 15.87
CA ALA A 80 -12.95 -0.88 15.10
C ALA A 80 -13.70 -0.37 13.84
N PRO A 81 -13.49 0.90 13.45
CA PRO A 81 -14.26 1.52 12.38
C PRO A 81 -14.26 0.63 11.14
N THR A 82 -15.48 0.33 10.67
CA THR A 82 -15.76 -0.39 9.42
C THR A 82 -14.79 0.07 8.35
N TYR A 83 -14.04 -0.86 7.75
CA TYR A 83 -13.10 -0.59 6.67
C TYR A 83 -13.81 0.20 5.57
N LYS A 84 -13.61 1.52 5.54
CA LYS A 84 -13.97 2.34 4.39
C LYS A 84 -13.03 1.95 3.25
N ASP A 85 -13.55 1.87 2.02
CA ASP A 85 -12.72 1.70 0.83
C ASP A 85 -11.51 2.63 0.96
N ALA A 86 -10.28 2.12 0.80
CA ALA A 86 -9.08 2.92 1.03
C ALA A 86 -9.06 4.18 0.14
N TYR A 87 -9.77 4.15 -0.98
CA TYR A 87 -10.06 5.35 -1.76
C TYR A 87 -10.96 6.36 -1.04
N GLU A 88 -12.10 5.95 -0.45
CA GLU A 88 -12.96 6.83 0.34
C GLU A 88 -12.22 7.35 1.58
N ALA A 89 -11.53 6.47 2.31
CA ALA A 89 -10.72 6.87 3.45
C ALA A 89 -9.63 7.87 3.03
N GLY A 90 -8.97 7.61 1.90
CA GLY A 90 -7.94 8.46 1.32
C GLY A 90 -8.49 9.83 0.90
N ILE A 91 -9.64 9.89 0.24
CA ILE A 91 -10.31 11.13 -0.17
C ILE A 91 -10.89 11.88 1.02
N ALA A 92 -11.50 11.20 1.98
CA ALA A 92 -12.02 11.83 3.19
C ALA A 92 -10.87 12.48 4.00
N ALA A 93 -9.73 11.79 4.09
CA ALA A 93 -8.54 12.32 4.75
C ALA A 93 -7.83 13.40 3.91
N ASN A 94 -7.84 13.27 2.58
CA ASN A 94 -7.13 14.15 1.65
C ASN A 94 -8.00 14.41 0.39
N PRO A 95 -8.96 15.35 0.46
CA PRO A 95 -9.88 15.63 -0.64
C PRO A 95 -9.17 16.08 -1.92
N PRO A 96 -9.66 15.69 -3.12
CA PRO A 96 -9.09 16.13 -4.38
C PRO A 96 -9.11 17.65 -4.59
N ILE A 97 -7.98 18.19 -5.01
CA ILE A 97 -7.85 19.53 -5.61
C ILE A 97 -8.05 19.36 -7.12
N GLY A 98 -9.24 19.70 -7.59
CA GLY A 98 -9.62 19.55 -8.99
C GLY A 98 -10.04 18.14 -9.37
N GLY A 99 -9.89 17.81 -10.65
CA GLY A 99 -10.27 16.53 -11.22
C GLY A 99 -9.34 15.38 -10.80
N THR A 100 -9.86 14.16 -10.93
CA THR A 100 -9.10 12.91 -10.75
C THR A 100 -8.92 12.22 -12.11
N ILE A 101 -7.92 11.34 -12.22
CA ILE A 101 -7.78 10.47 -13.40
C ILE A 101 -7.88 9.01 -12.99
N GLY A 102 -8.52 8.21 -13.85
CA GLY A 102 -8.48 6.76 -13.79
C GLY A 102 -7.50 6.23 -14.82
N VAL A 103 -6.63 5.33 -14.40
CA VAL A 103 -5.72 4.58 -15.29
C VAL A 103 -5.82 3.09 -14.97
N VAL A 104 -5.42 2.24 -15.91
CA VAL A 104 -5.31 0.80 -15.65
C VAL A 104 -3.91 0.52 -15.12
N ASN A 105 -3.81 -0.16 -13.98
CA ASN A 105 -2.57 -0.74 -13.48
C ASN A 105 -2.27 -2.00 -14.31
N PRO A 106 -1.24 -2.00 -15.17
CA PRO A 106 -0.96 -3.16 -16.01
C PRO A 106 -0.42 -4.36 -15.20
N ALA A 107 -0.06 -4.16 -13.93
CA ALA A 107 0.44 -5.25 -13.08
C ALA A 107 -0.62 -6.30 -12.77
N ASP A 108 -1.88 -5.89 -12.64
CA ASP A 108 -3.01 -6.74 -12.27
C ASP A 108 -4.27 -6.51 -13.13
N GLY A 109 -4.18 -5.59 -14.11
CA GLY A 109 -5.30 -5.20 -14.97
C GLY A 109 -6.41 -4.46 -14.23
N ARG A 110 -6.17 -4.02 -12.98
CA ARG A 110 -7.17 -3.32 -12.16
C ARG A 110 -7.02 -1.83 -12.32
N SER A 111 -8.07 -1.08 -11.98
CA SER A 111 -7.98 0.36 -12.09
C SER A 111 -7.24 0.98 -10.92
N MET A 112 -6.60 2.10 -11.21
CA MET A 112 -5.90 2.97 -10.30
C MET A 112 -6.44 4.39 -10.50
N ARG A 113 -6.65 5.11 -9.40
CA ARG A 113 -6.99 6.54 -9.42
C ARG A 113 -5.83 7.38 -8.92
N LEU A 114 -5.61 8.52 -9.57
CA LEU A 114 -4.59 9.50 -9.20
C LEU A 114 -5.26 10.88 -9.05
N TRP A 115 -4.89 11.61 -7.99
CA TRP A 115 -5.42 12.95 -7.72
C TRP A 115 -4.45 13.78 -6.90
N PHE A 116 -4.52 15.11 -7.04
CA PHE A 116 -3.82 16.00 -6.12
C PHE A 116 -4.65 16.25 -4.88
N ALA A 117 -4.04 16.33 -3.70
CA ALA A 117 -4.72 16.71 -2.47
C ALA A 117 -3.86 17.64 -1.61
N GLN A 118 -4.50 18.38 -0.70
CA GLN A 118 -3.78 19.15 0.30
C GLN A 118 -3.50 18.29 1.53
N VAL A 119 -2.24 17.88 1.72
CA VAL A 119 -1.82 17.07 2.86
C VAL A 119 -1.39 17.98 4.00
N LYS A 120 -1.92 17.74 5.21
CA LYS A 120 -1.63 18.51 6.44
C LYS A 120 -1.87 20.02 6.29
N GLY A 121 -2.81 20.42 5.43
CA GLY A 121 -3.22 21.81 5.22
C GLY A 121 -2.14 22.72 4.62
N LYS A 122 -1.03 22.18 4.11
CA LYS A 122 0.12 23.00 3.66
C LYS A 122 0.70 22.59 2.31
N TYR A 123 0.66 21.30 1.96
CA TYR A 123 1.36 20.79 0.80
C TYR A 123 0.40 20.16 -0.19
N VAL A 124 0.59 20.47 -1.47
CA VAL A 124 -0.07 19.74 -2.56
C VAL A 124 0.74 18.49 -2.83
N ASP A 125 0.11 17.33 -2.72
CA ASP A 125 0.73 16.04 -2.99
C ASP A 125 -0.09 15.25 -4.02
N LEU A 126 0.56 14.35 -4.75
CA LEU A 126 -0.11 13.42 -5.66
C LEU A 126 -0.41 12.13 -4.92
N CYS A 127 -1.70 11.86 -4.75
CA CYS A 127 -2.21 10.67 -4.09
C CYS A 127 -2.61 9.61 -5.11
N SER A 128 -2.63 8.36 -4.66
CA SER A 128 -3.04 7.23 -5.48
C SER A 128 -3.95 6.27 -4.70
N ALA A 129 -4.80 5.55 -5.42
CA ALA A 129 -5.54 4.40 -4.92
C ALA A 129 -5.59 3.35 -6.01
N THR A 130 -5.27 2.09 -5.68
CA THR A 130 -5.19 0.97 -6.61
C THR A 130 -6.02 -0.17 -6.07
N GLN A 131 -6.88 -0.75 -6.90
CA GLN A 131 -7.54 -2.01 -6.56
C GLN A 131 -6.57 -3.17 -6.73
N LEU A 132 -6.46 -4.00 -5.70
CA LEU A 132 -5.70 -5.23 -5.69
C LEU A 132 -6.42 -6.35 -6.46
N SER A 133 -5.68 -7.38 -6.87
CA SER A 133 -6.27 -8.54 -7.54
C SER A 133 -7.35 -9.26 -6.73
N SER A 134 -7.21 -9.27 -5.40
CA SER A 134 -8.19 -9.77 -4.43
C SER A 134 -9.41 -8.85 -4.24
N GLY A 135 -9.37 -7.63 -4.79
CA GLY A 135 -10.49 -6.71 -4.84
C GLY A 135 -10.46 -5.56 -3.81
N GLY A 136 -9.61 -5.65 -2.79
CA GLY A 136 -9.40 -4.55 -1.83
C GLY A 136 -8.68 -3.37 -2.47
N THR A 137 -8.67 -2.23 -1.81
CA THR A 137 -7.97 -1.02 -2.29
C THR A 137 -6.77 -0.74 -1.40
N VAL A 138 -5.63 -0.39 -2.00
CA VAL A 138 -4.50 0.23 -1.31
C VAL A 138 -4.29 1.63 -1.87
N GLY A 139 -4.05 2.60 -1.01
CA GLY A 139 -3.91 3.97 -1.45
C GLY A 139 -3.45 4.89 -0.35
N GLY A 140 -3.05 6.08 -0.76
CA GLY A 140 -2.55 7.11 0.13
C GLY A 140 -1.90 8.24 -0.65
N CYS A 141 -1.61 9.30 0.10
CA CYS A 141 -0.72 10.36 -0.34
C CYS A 141 0.66 10.02 0.21
N TRP A 142 1.63 9.82 -0.67
CA TRP A 142 2.99 9.47 -0.28
C TRP A 142 3.74 10.75 0.11
N TYR A 143 3.30 11.38 1.19
CA TYR A 143 3.92 12.58 1.71
C TYR A 143 5.29 12.22 2.28
N ASP A 144 6.32 12.41 1.47
CA ASP A 144 7.66 12.47 2.00
C ASP A 144 7.83 13.81 2.73
N SER A 145 7.68 13.79 4.06
CA SER A 145 7.99 14.91 4.95
C SER A 145 9.38 15.53 4.77
N ARG A 146 10.26 14.88 4.00
CA ARG A 146 11.60 15.33 3.64
C ARG A 146 11.62 16.26 2.42
N ASN A 147 10.52 16.45 1.68
CA ASN A 147 10.53 17.28 0.46
C ASN A 147 9.60 18.50 0.56
N PRO A 148 10.05 19.61 1.18
CA PRO A 148 9.28 20.84 1.26
C PRO A 148 9.13 21.46 -0.12
N ALA A 149 8.08 21.07 -0.84
CA ALA A 149 7.69 21.53 -2.18
C ALA A 149 8.80 21.37 -3.24
N HIS A 150 8.50 20.63 -4.32
CA HIS A 150 9.30 20.48 -5.55
C HIS A 150 9.47 21.82 -6.31
N THR A 151 9.97 22.84 -5.62
CA THR A 151 10.15 24.22 -6.07
C THR A 151 11.28 24.26 -7.08
N GLY A 152 10.98 24.76 -8.29
CA GLY A 152 11.93 24.80 -9.40
C GLY A 152 12.05 23.51 -10.23
N GLU A 153 11.55 22.37 -9.77
CA GLU A 153 11.49 21.14 -10.57
C GLU A 153 10.34 21.22 -11.59
N ASN A 154 10.59 20.87 -12.85
CA ASN A 154 9.57 20.74 -13.90
C ASN A 154 8.65 19.53 -13.70
N GLY A 155 9.05 18.55 -12.90
CA GLY A 155 8.21 17.45 -12.46
C GLY A 155 8.96 16.48 -11.55
N TRP A 156 8.25 15.52 -10.97
CA TRP A 156 8.82 14.54 -10.04
C TRP A 156 8.11 13.19 -10.12
N TYR A 157 8.81 12.16 -9.66
CA TYR A 157 8.31 10.79 -9.53
C TYR A 157 7.62 10.64 -8.18
N VAL A 158 6.47 9.97 -8.16
CA VAL A 158 5.67 9.75 -6.95
C VAL A 158 5.58 8.28 -6.63
N GLY A 159 5.31 7.43 -7.62
CA GLY A 159 5.16 6.00 -7.37
C GLY A 159 4.92 5.19 -8.63
N GLY A 160 4.65 3.90 -8.42
CA GLY A 160 4.35 2.97 -9.50
C GLY A 160 4.07 1.57 -8.98
N SER A 161 3.67 0.67 -9.88
CA SER A 161 3.44 -0.74 -9.55
C SER A 161 4.70 -1.62 -9.60
N GLY A 162 5.88 -1.01 -9.84
CA GLY A 162 7.16 -1.71 -9.85
C GLY A 162 7.58 -2.31 -8.50
N GLY A 163 6.99 -1.85 -7.40
CA GLY A 163 7.19 -2.39 -6.06
C GLY A 163 6.38 -3.64 -5.73
N MET A 164 5.47 -4.07 -6.60
CA MET A 164 4.62 -5.24 -6.36
C MET A 164 5.42 -6.55 -6.42
N LEU A 165 5.01 -7.52 -5.61
CA LEU A 165 5.60 -8.85 -5.53
C LEU A 165 4.55 -9.95 -5.80
N PRO A 166 4.91 -10.98 -6.59
CA PRO A 166 6.10 -11.01 -7.44
C PRO A 166 6.07 -9.89 -8.48
N ARG A 167 7.23 -9.57 -9.06
CA ARG A 167 7.34 -8.49 -10.02
C ARG A 167 6.48 -8.81 -11.24
N PRO A 168 5.51 -7.95 -11.61
CA PRO A 168 4.64 -8.19 -12.77
C PRO A 168 5.42 -8.04 -14.08
N ASP A 169 4.86 -8.54 -15.19
CA ASP A 169 5.48 -8.42 -16.52
C ASP A 169 5.46 -6.99 -17.05
N GLU A 170 4.43 -6.22 -16.69
CA GLU A 170 4.26 -4.81 -17.03
C GLU A 170 3.97 -4.00 -15.77
N VAL A 171 4.51 -2.78 -15.72
CA VAL A 171 4.36 -1.86 -14.59
C VAL A 171 3.95 -0.49 -15.10
N ILE A 172 3.32 0.29 -14.24
CA ILE A 172 3.08 1.72 -14.44
C ILE A 172 3.92 2.52 -13.46
N SER A 173 4.43 3.67 -13.91
CA SER A 173 5.04 4.70 -13.07
C SER A 173 4.33 6.02 -13.29
N TYR A 174 4.20 6.82 -12.25
CA TYR A 174 3.49 8.08 -12.32
C TYR A 174 4.12 9.15 -11.44
N GLY A 175 3.76 10.39 -11.73
CA GLY A 175 4.22 11.55 -10.99
C GLY A 175 3.53 12.82 -11.44
N ALA A 176 4.04 13.97 -10.98
CA ALA A 176 3.50 15.27 -11.33
C ALA A 176 4.41 16.03 -12.30
N ALA A 177 3.82 16.91 -13.10
CA ALA A 177 4.51 17.76 -14.07
C ALA A 177 3.92 19.17 -14.10
N ARG A 178 4.78 20.17 -14.30
CA ARG A 178 4.38 21.57 -14.50
C ARG A 178 3.89 21.81 -15.92
N ASP A 179 3.20 22.94 -16.13
CA ASP A 179 2.56 23.30 -17.40
C ASP A 179 3.52 23.31 -18.60
N ALA A 180 4.78 23.67 -18.37
CA ALA A 180 5.82 23.69 -19.40
C ALA A 180 6.15 22.30 -19.97
N VAL A 181 5.83 21.22 -19.25
CA VAL A 181 6.05 19.83 -19.69
C VAL A 181 4.91 19.40 -20.61
N THR A 182 5.26 19.01 -21.82
CA THR A 182 4.32 18.54 -22.85
C THR A 182 4.49 17.05 -23.16
N LYS A 183 5.62 16.44 -22.78
CA LYS A 183 5.96 15.04 -23.09
C LYS A 183 6.69 14.39 -21.92
N VAL A 184 6.42 13.11 -21.68
CA VAL A 184 7.19 12.25 -20.77
C VAL A 184 7.61 10.98 -21.50
N GLU A 185 8.85 10.54 -21.26
CA GLU A 185 9.37 9.26 -21.75
C GLU A 185 10.13 8.55 -20.63
N ALA A 186 9.95 7.24 -20.48
CA ALA A 186 10.86 6.42 -19.67
C ALA A 186 12.10 6.08 -20.51
N VAL A 187 13.29 6.29 -19.93
CA VAL A 187 14.57 6.01 -20.57
C VAL A 187 15.18 4.77 -19.93
N THR A 188 15.32 3.71 -20.72
CA THR A 188 15.89 2.42 -20.32
C THR A 188 17.42 2.47 -20.25
N ARG A 189 18.03 1.45 -19.66
CA ARG A 189 19.50 1.36 -19.54
C ARG A 189 20.22 1.30 -20.89
N ASP A 190 19.58 0.75 -21.91
CA ASP A 190 20.12 0.70 -23.28
C ASP A 190 19.86 1.99 -24.08
N GLY A 191 19.25 3.01 -23.47
CA GLY A 191 18.94 4.28 -24.11
C GLY A 191 17.61 4.30 -24.88
N SER A 192 16.89 3.18 -24.96
CA SER A 192 15.55 3.15 -25.54
C SER A 192 14.57 4.04 -24.76
N ARG A 193 13.58 4.57 -25.49
CA ARG A 193 12.58 5.51 -24.96
C ARG A 193 11.20 4.88 -25.07
N ILE A 194 10.46 4.88 -23.96
CA ILE A 194 9.08 4.38 -23.90
C ILE A 194 8.18 5.59 -23.63
N PRO A 195 7.26 5.94 -24.55
CA PRO A 195 6.41 7.11 -24.39
C PRO A 195 5.42 6.92 -23.24
N GLY A 196 5.13 8.02 -22.53
CA GLY A 196 4.03 8.07 -21.58
C GLY A 196 2.99 9.14 -21.95
N THR A 197 2.11 9.40 -21.00
CA THR A 197 0.96 10.29 -21.16
C THR A 197 1.01 11.41 -20.13
N ILE A 198 0.75 12.65 -20.57
CA ILE A 198 0.53 13.80 -19.70
C ILE A 198 -0.97 14.07 -19.60
N HIS A 199 -1.53 13.89 -18.41
CA HIS A 199 -2.93 14.14 -18.08
C HIS A 199 -3.08 15.51 -17.43
N ARG A 200 -4.10 16.27 -17.81
CA ARG A 200 -4.41 17.60 -17.24
C ARG A 200 -5.82 17.62 -16.64
N PRO A 201 -6.01 17.08 -15.43
CA PRO A 201 -7.33 17.03 -14.81
C PRO A 201 -7.86 18.46 -14.58
N LYS A 202 -9.13 18.72 -14.87
CA LYS A 202 -9.73 20.05 -14.74
C LYS A 202 -9.59 20.60 -13.32
N GLY A 203 -9.01 21.79 -13.16
CA GLY A 203 -8.84 22.43 -11.85
C GLY A 203 -7.76 21.81 -10.97
N ALA A 204 -7.02 20.80 -11.45
CA ALA A 204 -5.86 20.30 -10.75
C ALA A 204 -4.72 21.33 -10.78
N PRO A 205 -3.89 21.41 -9.72
CA PRO A 205 -2.82 22.41 -9.63
C PRO A 205 -1.65 22.13 -10.59
N LEU A 206 -1.52 20.90 -11.08
CA LEU A 206 -0.45 20.42 -11.95
C LEU A 206 -0.98 19.32 -12.89
N ALA A 207 -0.20 18.97 -13.89
CA ALA A 207 -0.44 17.79 -14.71
C ALA A 207 0.04 16.51 -13.99
N ILE A 208 -0.58 15.39 -14.31
CA ILE A 208 -0.16 14.05 -13.86
C ILE A 208 0.45 13.34 -15.06
N TRP A 209 1.66 12.81 -14.92
CA TRP A 209 2.26 11.99 -15.95
C TRP A 209 2.21 10.51 -15.58
N THR A 210 2.04 9.65 -16.57
CA THR A 210 2.04 8.19 -16.40
C THR A 210 2.83 7.52 -17.52
N VAL A 211 3.61 6.48 -17.20
CA VAL A 211 4.33 5.65 -18.17
C VAL A 211 4.13 4.19 -17.83
N SER A 212 3.55 3.41 -18.75
CA SER A 212 3.48 1.96 -18.66
C SER A 212 4.62 1.33 -19.47
N TYR A 213 5.29 0.33 -18.93
CA TYR A 213 6.42 -0.31 -19.58
C TYR A 213 6.66 -1.75 -19.08
N PRO A 214 7.30 -2.61 -19.92
CA PRO A 214 7.69 -3.94 -19.49
C PRO A 214 8.64 -3.86 -18.30
N SER A 215 8.38 -4.63 -17.25
CA SER A 215 9.16 -4.59 -16.01
C SER A 215 10.64 -4.92 -16.22
N ARG A 216 10.96 -5.71 -17.24
CA ARG A 216 12.32 -6.05 -17.70
C ARG A 216 13.09 -4.91 -18.36
N ALA A 217 12.45 -3.80 -18.73
CA ALA A 217 13.04 -2.72 -19.51
C ALA A 217 14.13 -1.92 -18.76
N LYS A 218 14.32 -2.14 -17.45
CA LYS A 218 15.36 -1.48 -16.62
C LYS A 218 15.39 0.04 -16.85
N VAL A 219 14.26 0.71 -16.59
CA VAL A 219 14.14 2.17 -16.65
C VAL A 219 15.10 2.82 -15.66
N THR A 220 15.89 3.78 -16.14
CA THR A 220 16.88 4.52 -15.35
C THR A 220 16.40 5.91 -14.97
N ALA A 221 15.53 6.50 -15.79
CA ALA A 221 14.98 7.83 -15.57
C ALA A 221 13.69 8.05 -16.38
N PHE A 222 12.98 9.12 -16.04
CA PHE A 222 11.90 9.71 -16.81
C PHE A 222 12.36 11.07 -17.36
N GLU A 223 12.35 11.24 -18.67
CA GLU A 223 12.65 12.52 -19.32
C GLU A 223 11.37 13.31 -19.53
N LEU A 224 11.33 14.51 -18.94
CA LEU A 224 10.24 15.47 -19.07
C LEU A 224 10.68 16.54 -20.07
N SER A 225 9.94 16.64 -21.18
CA SER A 225 10.26 17.57 -22.27
C SER A 225 9.15 18.60 -22.45
N GLY A 226 9.54 19.80 -22.88
CA GLY A 226 8.63 20.90 -23.16
C GLY A 226 8.36 21.10 -24.65
N ALA A 227 7.92 22.31 -25.01
CA ALA A 227 7.73 22.69 -26.40
C ALA A 227 9.02 22.50 -27.23
N GLY A 228 8.87 22.04 -28.47
CA GLY A 228 10.00 21.74 -29.37
C GLY A 228 10.85 20.55 -28.95
N GLU A 229 10.30 19.63 -28.14
CA GLU A 229 10.98 18.41 -27.65
C GLU A 229 12.25 18.66 -26.84
N LYS A 230 12.46 19.88 -26.34
CA LYS A 230 13.59 20.18 -25.45
C LYS A 230 13.40 19.49 -24.11
N VAL A 231 14.36 18.65 -23.72
CA VAL A 231 14.41 18.03 -22.40
C VAL A 231 14.55 19.13 -21.33
N LEU A 232 13.55 19.24 -20.46
CA LEU A 232 13.52 20.21 -19.37
C LEU A 232 14.07 19.63 -18.07
N GLN A 233 13.85 18.34 -17.83
CA GLN A 233 14.33 17.65 -16.63
C GLN A 233 14.42 16.14 -16.88
N ARG A 234 15.37 15.50 -16.18
CA ARG A 234 15.47 14.05 -16.06
C ARG A 234 15.22 13.66 -14.60
N VAL A 235 14.14 12.94 -14.35
CA VAL A 235 13.74 12.45 -13.03
C VAL A 235 14.30 11.04 -12.84
N LYS A 236 15.03 10.78 -11.75
CA LYS A 236 15.53 9.43 -11.48
C LYS A 236 14.36 8.47 -11.26
N ALA A 237 14.42 7.30 -11.90
CA ALA A 237 13.45 6.25 -11.64
C ALA A 237 13.77 5.56 -10.30
N ASP A 238 12.83 5.56 -9.37
CA ASP A 238 12.88 4.76 -8.15
C ASP A 238 11.91 3.58 -8.27
N THR A 239 12.18 2.73 -9.27
CA THR A 239 11.27 1.65 -9.70
C THR A 239 11.82 0.27 -9.31
N ALA A 240 12.82 0.23 -8.42
CA ALA A 240 13.35 -1.02 -7.94
C ALA A 240 12.29 -1.68 -7.04
N PRO A 241 12.04 -2.99 -7.17
CA PRO A 241 11.27 -3.68 -6.16
C PRO A 241 11.95 -3.48 -4.80
N PRO A 242 11.20 -3.52 -3.69
CA PRO A 242 11.80 -3.50 -2.36
C PRO A 242 12.92 -4.54 -2.32
N ALA A 243 14.13 -4.10 -1.96
CA ALA A 243 15.25 -5.00 -1.83
C ALA A 243 14.89 -6.04 -0.77
N GLU A 244 15.29 -7.29 -1.01
CA GLU A 244 15.20 -8.28 0.05
C GLU A 244 15.93 -7.77 1.30
N PRO A 245 15.39 -8.05 2.51
CA PRO A 245 16.09 -7.76 3.75
C PRO A 245 17.53 -8.24 3.70
N ASN A 246 18.46 -7.32 3.94
CA ASN A 246 19.88 -7.65 4.09
C ASN A 246 20.20 -8.23 5.48
N ALA A 247 19.23 -8.18 6.39
CA ALA A 247 19.31 -8.75 7.72
C ALA A 247 19.46 -10.28 7.69
N ARG A 248 20.20 -10.83 8.65
CA ARG A 248 20.41 -12.29 8.72
C ARG A 248 19.10 -12.99 9.08
N PRO A 249 18.83 -14.19 8.55
CA PRO A 249 17.71 -15.01 9.00
C PRO A 249 17.79 -15.33 10.50
N LEU A 250 16.66 -15.27 11.20
CA LEU A 250 16.53 -15.64 12.62
C LEU A 250 16.37 -17.16 12.85
N GLY A 251 16.53 -17.97 11.80
CA GLY A 251 16.43 -19.42 11.89
C GLY A 251 16.16 -20.07 10.53
N PRO A 252 15.77 -21.36 10.52
CA PRO A 252 15.37 -22.03 9.29
C PRO A 252 14.11 -21.40 8.68
N ALA A 253 13.89 -21.65 7.39
CA ALA A 253 12.60 -21.35 6.77
C ALA A 253 11.55 -22.36 7.24
N VAL A 254 10.30 -21.92 7.29
CA VAL A 254 9.13 -22.78 7.48
C VAL A 254 8.58 -23.12 6.12
N GLU A 255 8.55 -24.42 5.80
CA GLU A 255 7.90 -24.96 4.62
C GLU A 255 6.38 -25.04 4.84
N LEU A 256 5.60 -24.56 3.88
CA LEU A 256 4.14 -24.52 3.89
C LEU A 256 3.61 -25.18 2.61
N GLY A 257 2.32 -25.54 2.61
CA GLY A 257 1.71 -26.21 1.46
C GLY A 257 1.75 -25.39 0.17
N GLY A 258 1.96 -26.06 -0.98
CA GLY A 258 1.96 -25.44 -2.30
C GLY A 258 3.23 -24.67 -2.66
N GLY A 259 4.39 -25.14 -2.19
CA GLY A 259 5.70 -24.56 -2.50
C GLY A 259 5.98 -23.25 -1.76
N MET A 260 5.15 -22.92 -0.77
CA MET A 260 5.28 -21.69 0.00
C MET A 260 6.31 -21.86 1.11
N THR A 261 7.17 -20.87 1.31
CA THR A 261 8.09 -20.84 2.46
C THR A 261 8.02 -19.48 3.13
N ALA A 262 8.17 -19.45 4.45
CA ALA A 262 8.25 -18.22 5.22
C ALA A 262 9.56 -18.18 6.02
N ARG A 263 10.21 -17.02 6.06
CA ARG A 263 11.46 -16.84 6.81
C ARG A 263 11.48 -15.47 7.48
N LEU A 264 11.72 -15.47 8.79
CA LEU A 264 11.91 -14.25 9.58
C LEU A 264 13.39 -13.83 9.58
N HIS A 265 13.62 -12.53 9.49
CA HIS A 265 14.94 -11.91 9.50
C HIS A 265 15.14 -11.04 10.77
N GLU A 266 16.39 -10.73 11.12
CA GLU A 266 16.76 -9.95 12.33
C GLU A 266 16.12 -8.56 12.38
N ASP A 267 15.80 -7.97 11.22
CA ASP A 267 15.07 -6.71 11.08
C ASP A 267 13.55 -6.87 11.27
N GLN A 268 13.10 -8.05 11.69
CA GLN A 268 11.69 -8.43 11.85
C GLN A 268 10.92 -8.39 10.53
N THR A 269 11.59 -8.54 9.38
CA THR A 269 10.89 -8.76 8.12
C THR A 269 10.59 -10.25 7.93
N LEU A 270 9.31 -10.59 7.80
CA LEU A 270 8.89 -11.92 7.40
C LEU A 270 8.82 -11.97 5.87
N VAL A 271 9.70 -12.77 5.27
CA VAL A 271 9.79 -12.91 3.81
C VAL A 271 9.06 -14.18 3.38
N TRP A 272 8.11 -14.00 2.46
CA TRP A 272 7.33 -15.08 1.86
C TRP A 272 7.88 -15.42 0.49
N ARG A 273 8.10 -16.71 0.25
CA ARG A 273 8.47 -17.22 -1.07
C ARG A 273 7.50 -18.27 -1.55
N ARG A 274 7.41 -18.39 -2.86
CA ARG A 274 6.80 -19.51 -3.56
C ARG A 274 7.80 -20.05 -4.56
N ASP A 275 8.10 -21.35 -4.49
CA ASP A 275 9.03 -22.01 -5.42
C ASP A 275 10.38 -21.26 -5.51
N GLY A 276 10.88 -20.78 -4.37
CA GLY A 276 12.11 -20.00 -4.24
C GLY A 276 12.02 -18.51 -4.58
N LYS A 277 10.93 -18.03 -5.19
CA LYS A 277 10.75 -16.62 -5.57
C LYS A 277 10.03 -15.84 -4.49
N VAL A 278 10.48 -14.62 -4.19
CA VAL A 278 9.79 -13.74 -3.23
C VAL A 278 8.44 -13.30 -3.79
N VAL A 279 7.38 -13.52 -3.01
CA VAL A 279 6.00 -13.14 -3.35
C VAL A 279 5.43 -12.09 -2.41
N ALA A 280 5.99 -11.92 -1.22
CA ALA A 280 5.60 -10.85 -0.31
C ALA A 280 6.66 -10.58 0.76
N PHE A 281 6.60 -9.36 1.29
CA PHE A 281 7.23 -8.98 2.54
C PHE A 281 6.14 -8.57 3.53
N THR A 282 6.23 -9.09 4.74
CA THR A 282 5.47 -8.55 5.87
C THR A 282 6.46 -7.87 6.78
N VAL A 283 6.52 -6.55 6.68
CA VAL A 283 7.30 -5.74 7.62
C VAL A 283 6.54 -5.69 8.92
N VAL A 284 6.96 -6.51 9.87
CA VAL A 284 6.33 -6.59 11.19
C VAL A 284 6.59 -5.29 11.99
N ALA A 285 7.66 -4.56 11.63
CA ALA A 285 8.15 -3.36 12.30
C ALA A 285 7.66 -2.01 11.71
N SER A 286 6.68 -1.98 10.80
CA SER A 286 6.09 -0.68 10.36
C SER A 286 5.11 -0.10 11.37
N SER A 287 4.64 -0.90 12.33
CA SER A 287 4.21 -0.39 13.65
C SER A 287 5.49 0.02 14.39
N PRO A 288 5.58 1.22 15.01
CA PRO A 288 6.82 1.81 15.51
C PRO A 288 7.62 0.84 16.38
N VAL A 289 8.52 0.11 15.71
CA VAL A 289 9.47 -0.88 16.21
C VAL A 289 8.80 -1.94 17.07
N LEU A 290 8.69 -3.18 16.57
CA LEU A 290 8.65 -4.32 17.48
C LEU A 290 9.83 -4.16 18.43
N LYS A 291 9.56 -3.79 19.69
CA LYS A 291 10.64 -3.57 20.65
C LYS A 291 11.40 -4.89 20.79
N PRO A 292 12.72 -4.85 21.10
CA PRO A 292 13.42 -6.08 21.44
C PRO A 292 12.62 -6.90 22.45
N GLY A 293 12.19 -8.11 22.06
CA GLY A 293 11.33 -8.99 22.86
C GLY A 293 9.86 -9.06 22.44
N GLU A 294 9.38 -8.19 21.55
CA GLU A 294 8.04 -8.33 20.96
C GLU A 294 8.03 -9.38 19.84
N THR A 295 6.89 -10.04 19.69
CA THR A 295 6.64 -11.22 18.86
C THR A 295 5.75 -10.90 17.65
N LEU A 296 5.65 -11.81 16.68
CA LEU A 296 4.63 -11.71 15.62
C LEU A 296 3.22 -11.59 16.23
N ALA A 297 2.93 -12.30 17.32
CA ALA A 297 1.65 -12.20 18.02
C ALA A 297 1.35 -10.77 18.50
N ASP A 298 2.36 -10.04 18.95
CA ASP A 298 2.20 -8.66 19.43
C ASP A 298 1.77 -7.72 18.31
N THR A 299 2.15 -7.99 17.06
CA THR A 299 1.59 -7.22 15.92
C THR A 299 0.13 -7.47 15.66
N LEU A 300 -0.35 -8.70 15.89
CA LEU A 300 -1.78 -9.02 15.79
C LEU A 300 -2.56 -8.28 16.88
N VAL A 301 -2.01 -8.23 18.11
CA VAL A 301 -2.60 -7.48 19.22
C VAL A 301 -2.62 -5.98 18.91
N GLY A 302 -1.49 -5.41 18.47
CA GLY A 302 -1.38 -4.00 18.12
C GLY A 302 -2.33 -3.58 16.98
N ASN A 303 -2.53 -4.47 16.01
CA ASN A 303 -3.46 -4.26 14.89
C ASN A 303 -4.91 -4.63 15.23
N GLN A 304 -5.19 -5.07 16.46
CA GLN A 304 -6.53 -5.50 16.91
C GLN A 304 -7.17 -6.58 16.02
N THR A 305 -6.37 -7.39 15.33
CA THR A 305 -6.84 -8.51 14.49
C THR A 305 -6.29 -9.84 15.01
N PRO A 306 -7.02 -10.96 14.90
CA PRO A 306 -6.48 -12.28 15.22
C PRO A 306 -5.62 -12.89 14.10
N VAL A 307 -5.59 -12.29 12.91
CA VAL A 307 -4.96 -12.86 11.72
C VAL A 307 -4.47 -11.78 10.77
N MET A 308 -3.26 -11.95 10.24
CA MET A 308 -2.82 -11.17 9.09
C MET A 308 -2.77 -12.07 7.88
N SER A 309 -3.50 -11.70 6.83
CA SER A 309 -3.62 -12.48 5.60
C SER A 309 -3.24 -11.70 4.36
N GLN A 310 -2.72 -12.41 3.36
CA GLN A 310 -2.35 -11.90 2.06
C GLN A 310 -2.90 -12.80 0.97
N PHE A 311 -3.15 -12.19 -0.20
CA PHE A 311 -3.72 -12.84 -1.37
C PHE A 311 -2.86 -12.48 -2.58
N THR A 312 -2.03 -13.40 -3.04
CA THR A 312 -1.21 -13.20 -4.25
C THR A 312 -0.87 -14.53 -4.89
N GLU A 313 -0.60 -14.55 -6.19
CA GLU A 313 -0.20 -15.77 -6.93
C GLU A 313 -1.19 -16.93 -6.80
N GLY A 314 -2.49 -16.67 -6.66
CA GLY A 314 -3.47 -17.76 -6.45
C GLY A 314 -3.25 -18.50 -5.12
N ARG A 315 -2.70 -17.81 -4.12
CA ARG A 315 -2.50 -18.28 -2.75
C ARG A 315 -3.12 -17.30 -1.76
N TRP A 316 -3.65 -17.84 -0.67
CA TRP A 316 -4.01 -17.14 0.54
C TRP A 316 -3.05 -17.59 1.65
N PHE A 317 -2.31 -16.69 2.27
CA PHE A 317 -1.31 -17.06 3.28
C PHE A 317 -1.13 -15.95 4.30
N GLY A 318 -0.48 -16.27 5.40
CA GLY A 318 -0.27 -15.30 6.46
C GLY A 318 0.03 -15.97 7.80
N PHE A 319 -0.27 -15.25 8.87
CA PHE A 319 -0.11 -15.79 10.23
C PHE A 319 -1.24 -15.38 11.16
N ALA A 320 -1.48 -16.21 12.16
CA ALA A 320 -2.51 -16.04 13.17
C ALA A 320 -1.95 -16.23 14.58
N ARG A 321 -2.75 -15.89 15.60
CA ARG A 321 -2.37 -16.05 17.02
C ARG A 321 -2.02 -17.49 17.36
N ALA A 322 -1.11 -17.69 18.31
CA ALA A 322 -0.85 -18.99 18.93
C ALA A 322 -2.13 -19.67 19.41
N GLY A 323 -2.11 -21.02 19.46
CA GLY A 323 -3.26 -21.85 19.80
C GLY A 323 -4.23 -22.09 18.63
N THR A 324 -4.07 -21.36 17.51
CA THR A 324 -4.79 -21.64 16.27
C THR A 324 -4.21 -22.87 15.58
N ASP A 325 -5.00 -23.92 15.43
CA ASP A 325 -4.64 -25.12 14.68
C ASP A 325 -5.19 -25.07 13.24
N GLN A 326 -6.32 -24.38 13.06
CA GLN A 326 -6.99 -24.20 11.78
C GLN A 326 -7.40 -22.76 11.51
N VAL A 327 -7.26 -22.29 10.26
CA VAL A 327 -7.81 -21.01 9.78
C VAL A 327 -8.76 -21.27 8.61
N VAL A 328 -9.97 -20.71 8.65
CA VAL A 328 -11.00 -20.91 7.60
C VAL A 328 -11.44 -19.56 7.06
N LEU A 329 -11.34 -19.37 5.75
CA LEU A 329 -11.89 -18.23 5.03
C LEU A 329 -13.19 -18.65 4.36
N THR A 330 -14.30 -18.02 4.71
CA THR A 330 -15.64 -18.30 4.17
C THR A 330 -16.15 -17.09 3.41
N PHE A 331 -16.62 -17.30 2.19
CA PHE A 331 -17.23 -16.28 1.34
C PHE A 331 -18.74 -16.24 1.56
N LYS A 332 -19.38 -15.12 1.19
CA LYS A 332 -20.83 -14.93 1.33
C LYS A 332 -21.66 -15.98 0.59
N GLY A 333 -21.12 -16.60 -0.46
CA GLY A 333 -21.75 -17.71 -1.20
C GLY A 333 -21.71 -19.07 -0.48
N GLY A 334 -21.10 -19.16 0.71
CA GLY A 334 -20.93 -20.42 1.45
C GLY A 334 -19.67 -21.19 1.08
N ASP A 335 -19.00 -20.82 -0.03
CA ASP A 335 -17.69 -21.35 -0.39
C ASP A 335 -16.68 -21.05 0.71
N SER A 336 -15.87 -22.06 1.10
CA SER A 336 -14.85 -21.87 2.13
C SER A 336 -13.51 -22.50 1.74
N MET A 337 -12.44 -21.87 2.20
CA MET A 337 -11.05 -22.34 2.08
C MET A 337 -10.51 -22.58 3.48
N ARG A 338 -9.82 -23.70 3.71
CA ARG A 338 -9.36 -24.10 5.04
C ARG A 338 -7.86 -24.35 5.08
N ALA A 339 -7.23 -23.89 6.16
CA ALA A 339 -5.87 -24.18 6.51
C ALA A 339 -5.80 -25.04 7.80
N LEU A 340 -5.38 -26.31 7.75
CA LEU A 340 -5.24 -27.31 8.83
C LEU A 340 -3.79 -27.77 9.02
N LYS A 341 -3.26 -27.85 10.25
CA LYS A 341 -1.93 -28.39 10.62
C LYS A 341 -1.58 -29.76 9.98
N ASP A 342 -0.29 -29.95 9.67
CA ASP A 342 0.37 -31.18 9.17
C ASP A 342 0.16 -31.57 7.69
N GLY A 343 0.98 -30.96 6.81
CA GLY A 343 1.76 -31.59 5.72
C GLY A 343 1.19 -32.61 4.72
N ASP A 344 -0.05 -33.08 4.84
CA ASP A 344 -0.56 -34.19 4.05
C ASP A 344 -1.09 -33.70 2.69
N PRO A 345 -0.62 -34.25 1.55
CA PRO A 345 -1.04 -33.83 0.22
C PRO A 345 -2.54 -34.06 -0.02
N VAL A 346 -3.27 -32.95 -0.10
CA VAL A 346 -4.59 -32.70 -0.72
C VAL A 346 -5.35 -33.95 -1.22
N ARG A 347 -6.24 -34.51 -0.40
CA ARG A 347 -7.49 -35.12 -0.90
C ARG A 347 -8.58 -34.05 -0.85
N ALA A 348 -8.93 -33.51 -2.01
CA ALA A 348 -10.14 -32.70 -2.18
C ALA A 348 -11.36 -33.57 -1.86
N LEU A 349 -12.07 -33.28 -0.78
CA LEU A 349 -13.37 -33.90 -0.52
C LEU A 349 -14.38 -33.27 -1.47
N ARG A 350 -14.79 -34.05 -2.49
CA ARG A 350 -15.94 -33.76 -3.35
C ARG A 350 -17.22 -34.10 -2.59
N ASP A 351 -17.57 -33.28 -1.60
CA ASP A 351 -18.90 -33.19 -1.00
C ASP A 351 -19.07 -31.76 -0.44
N GLY A 352 -19.00 -30.75 -1.32
CA GLY A 352 -19.21 -29.34 -0.95
C GLY A 352 -17.97 -28.47 -0.72
N GLY A 353 -16.99 -28.51 -1.65
CA GLY A 353 -16.05 -27.39 -1.88
C GLY A 353 -15.13 -27.00 -0.72
N SER A 354 -14.18 -27.85 -0.33
CA SER A 354 -13.16 -27.51 0.69
C SER A 354 -11.75 -27.97 0.29
N VAL A 355 -10.80 -27.03 0.37
CA VAL A 355 -9.35 -27.25 0.20
C VAL A 355 -8.68 -27.20 1.58
N ARG A 356 -7.72 -28.10 1.87
CA ARG A 356 -7.04 -28.28 3.18
C ARG A 356 -5.56 -27.86 3.13
N THR A 357 -5.03 -27.12 4.11
CA THR A 357 -3.58 -26.77 4.18
C THR A 357 -2.97 -26.39 5.55
N GLY A 358 -1.82 -26.93 5.98
CA GLY A 358 -1.09 -26.59 7.25
C GLY A 358 -1.31 -25.24 7.95
N THR A 359 -1.60 -25.19 9.26
CA THR A 359 -0.93 -24.20 10.13
C THR A 359 0.39 -24.79 10.63
N THR A 360 1.41 -23.97 10.86
CA THR A 360 2.72 -24.43 11.38
C THR A 360 3.22 -23.45 12.43
N PRO A 361 3.58 -23.90 13.65
CA PRO A 361 4.17 -23.02 14.65
C PRO A 361 5.40 -22.30 14.10
N ALA A 362 5.50 -20.99 14.34
CA ALA A 362 6.69 -20.24 13.97
C ALA A 362 7.89 -20.70 14.82
N PRO A 363 8.99 -21.20 14.22
CA PRO A 363 10.13 -21.77 14.97
C PRO A 363 11.02 -20.70 15.60
N TRP A 364 10.66 -19.42 15.48
CA TRP A 364 11.46 -18.28 15.92
C TRP A 364 10.97 -17.68 17.25
N ASN A 365 10.22 -18.44 18.05
CA ASN A 365 9.60 -18.00 19.32
C ASN A 365 8.76 -16.73 19.13
N GLN A 366 7.81 -16.77 18.19
CA GLN A 366 7.02 -15.60 17.77
C GLN A 366 5.54 -15.68 18.16
N ASP A 367 5.16 -16.67 18.96
CA ASP A 367 3.78 -16.90 19.44
C ASP A 367 2.70 -16.79 18.35
N ALA A 368 3.05 -17.19 17.15
CA ALA A 368 2.21 -17.17 15.97
C ALA A 368 2.28 -18.51 15.23
N VAL A 369 1.20 -18.80 14.50
CA VAL A 369 1.17 -19.90 13.53
C VAL A 369 1.13 -19.34 12.13
N LEU A 370 1.89 -19.93 11.22
CA LEU A 370 1.92 -19.57 9.81
C LEU A 370 0.94 -20.48 9.05
N PHE A 371 0.30 -19.97 8.01
CA PHE A 371 -0.61 -20.76 7.18
C PHE A 371 -0.48 -20.40 5.70
N SER A 372 -0.90 -21.32 4.83
CA SER A 372 -1.04 -21.04 3.41
C SER A 372 -2.01 -22.01 2.74
N ALA A 373 -3.04 -21.51 2.05
CA ALA A 373 -3.99 -22.26 1.23
C ALA A 373 -4.00 -21.82 -0.26
N PRO A 374 -4.36 -22.69 -1.22
CA PRO A 374 -4.72 -22.25 -2.57
C PRO A 374 -5.87 -21.24 -2.51
N TYR A 375 -5.79 -20.20 -3.34
CA TYR A 375 -6.82 -19.18 -3.48
C TYR A 375 -7.45 -19.30 -4.86
N THR A 376 -8.73 -19.72 -4.89
CA THR A 376 -9.45 -20.00 -6.13
C THR A 376 -10.65 -19.07 -6.37
N HIS A 377 -10.93 -18.17 -5.43
CA HIS A 377 -12.07 -17.25 -5.55
C HIS A 377 -11.88 -16.31 -6.74
N LYS A 378 -12.88 -16.28 -7.61
CA LYS A 378 -12.92 -15.43 -8.80
C LYS A 378 -13.85 -14.26 -8.53
N GLY A 379 -13.35 -13.27 -7.80
CA GLY A 379 -14.16 -12.14 -7.37
C GLY A 379 -13.39 -11.15 -6.52
N ASP A 380 -14.10 -10.10 -6.11
CA ASP A 380 -13.60 -9.08 -5.21
C ASP A 380 -14.08 -9.45 -3.80
N ILE A 381 -13.22 -10.10 -3.03
CA ILE A 381 -13.63 -10.62 -1.71
C ILE A 381 -14.00 -9.48 -0.76
N TYR A 382 -13.41 -8.30 -0.95
CA TYR A 382 -13.68 -7.15 -0.10
C TYR A 382 -15.04 -6.55 -0.46
N ALA A 383 -15.39 -6.45 -1.75
CA ALA A 383 -16.71 -6.04 -2.21
C ALA A 383 -17.82 -7.01 -1.79
N GLU A 384 -17.51 -8.30 -1.74
CA GLU A 384 -18.46 -9.36 -1.38
C GLU A 384 -18.60 -9.55 0.13
N GLY A 385 -17.55 -9.18 0.89
CA GLY A 385 -17.38 -9.53 2.28
C GLY A 385 -16.93 -10.98 2.47
N TYR A 386 -16.23 -11.24 3.57
CA TYR A 386 -15.73 -12.57 3.91
C TYR A 386 -15.60 -12.75 5.42
N LEU A 387 -15.46 -14.00 5.85
CA LEU A 387 -15.30 -14.39 7.24
C LEU A 387 -14.02 -15.19 7.40
N ILE A 388 -13.12 -14.77 8.29
CA ILE A 388 -11.97 -15.59 8.69
C ILE A 388 -12.21 -16.10 10.11
N THR A 389 -12.15 -17.42 10.29
CA THR A 389 -12.34 -18.07 11.59
C THR A 389 -11.13 -18.90 11.96
N GLY A 390 -10.67 -18.79 13.21
CA GLY A 390 -9.63 -19.66 13.76
C GLY A 390 -10.22 -20.71 14.69
N TYR A 391 -9.71 -21.94 14.57
CA TYR A 391 -10.09 -23.04 15.46
C TYR A 391 -8.87 -23.61 16.18
N ASP A 392 -9.08 -24.11 17.39
CA ASP A 392 -8.09 -24.88 18.13
C ASP A 392 -8.01 -26.34 17.61
N ARG A 393 -7.14 -27.14 18.25
CA ARG A 393 -6.93 -28.56 17.91
C ARG A 393 -8.19 -29.43 18.09
N ASP A 394 -9.12 -29.02 18.96
CA ASP A 394 -10.34 -29.76 19.26
C ASP A 394 -11.47 -29.32 18.30
N GLY A 395 -11.16 -28.46 17.32
CA GLY A 395 -12.10 -27.90 16.36
C GLY A 395 -13.00 -26.82 16.93
N ARG A 396 -12.68 -26.26 18.11
CA ARG A 396 -13.46 -25.17 18.72
C ARG A 396 -13.01 -23.84 18.13
N GLU A 397 -13.99 -23.01 17.79
CA GLU A 397 -13.73 -21.65 17.34
C GLU A 397 -13.12 -20.84 18.50
N ILE A 398 -11.94 -20.27 18.27
CA ILE A 398 -11.22 -19.46 19.26
C ILE A 398 -11.17 -17.97 18.90
N TRP A 399 -11.42 -17.63 17.63
CA TRP A 399 -11.57 -16.26 17.17
C TRP A 399 -12.26 -16.21 15.81
N ARG A 400 -12.79 -15.03 15.50
CA ARG A 400 -13.51 -14.74 14.25
C ARG A 400 -13.27 -13.30 13.82
N GLU A 401 -13.06 -13.10 12.54
CA GLU A 401 -12.97 -11.80 11.87
C GLU A 401 -13.98 -11.75 10.73
N ASP A 402 -14.99 -10.90 10.87
CA ASP A 402 -16.06 -10.70 9.90
C ASP A 402 -15.79 -9.42 9.09
N ALA A 403 -15.25 -9.60 7.88
CA ALA A 403 -15.03 -8.52 6.94
C ALA A 403 -16.33 -8.24 6.19
N LYS A 404 -16.97 -7.12 6.54
CA LYS A 404 -18.21 -6.68 5.87
C LYS A 404 -17.94 -6.35 4.39
N PRO A 405 -18.94 -6.54 3.51
CA PRO A 405 -18.84 -6.13 2.11
C PRO A 405 -18.55 -4.62 2.01
N VAL A 406 -17.52 -4.26 1.26
CA VAL A 406 -17.10 -2.89 0.96
C VAL A 406 -17.06 -2.72 -0.56
N PRO A 407 -18.17 -2.33 -1.20
CA PRO A 407 -18.18 -2.17 -2.65
C PRO A 407 -17.12 -1.12 -3.06
N PRO A 408 -16.33 -1.37 -4.12
CA PRO A 408 -15.35 -0.41 -4.61
C PRO A 408 -16.09 0.84 -5.12
N LEU A 409 -16.06 1.92 -4.35
CA LEU A 409 -16.81 3.15 -4.65
C LEU A 409 -16.22 3.87 -5.88
N TRP A 410 -15.00 3.53 -6.27
CA TRP A 410 -14.31 4.10 -7.42
C TRP A 410 -14.72 3.47 -8.77
N GLN A 411 -15.59 2.45 -8.81
CA GLN A 411 -16.22 1.99 -10.07
C GLN A 411 -17.37 2.90 -10.53
N ALA A 412 -17.94 3.71 -9.65
CA ALA A 412 -18.84 4.79 -10.04
C ALA A 412 -18.00 5.95 -10.62
N ALA A 413 -18.41 6.47 -11.78
CA ALA A 413 -17.89 7.75 -12.26
C ALA A 413 -18.05 8.77 -11.11
N PRO A 414 -17.01 9.58 -10.79
CA PRO A 414 -17.19 10.59 -9.76
C PRO A 414 -18.42 11.43 -10.13
N PRO A 415 -19.30 11.78 -9.16
CA PRO A 415 -20.41 12.66 -9.45
C PRO A 415 -19.80 13.88 -10.13
N SER A 416 -20.20 14.14 -11.38
CA SER A 416 -19.70 15.28 -12.11
C SER A 416 -20.02 16.48 -11.26
N SER A 417 -19.00 17.15 -10.73
CA SER A 417 -19.15 18.49 -10.19
C SER A 417 -19.45 19.37 -11.40
N SER A 418 -20.71 19.36 -11.85
CA SER A 418 -21.24 20.45 -12.64
C SER A 418 -20.99 21.68 -11.78
N PRO A 419 -20.12 22.61 -12.20
CA PRO A 419 -20.11 23.91 -11.58
C PRO A 419 -21.54 24.41 -11.77
N GLY A 420 -22.17 24.88 -10.70
CA GLY A 420 -23.35 25.73 -10.82
C GLY A 420 -22.96 26.86 -11.76
N GLY A 421 -23.29 26.71 -13.04
CA GLY A 421 -23.18 27.79 -14.00
C GLY A 421 -24.13 28.87 -13.51
N PRO A 422 -23.72 30.14 -13.48
CA PRO A 422 -24.66 31.22 -13.27
C PRO A 422 -25.78 31.05 -14.30
N GLU A 423 -27.04 31.04 -13.82
CA GLU A 423 -28.22 31.14 -14.66
C GLU A 423 -27.97 32.24 -15.69
N SER A 424 -27.86 31.85 -16.97
CA SER A 424 -27.96 32.84 -18.04
C SER A 424 -29.37 33.39 -17.99
N PRO A 425 -29.56 34.71 -17.82
CA PRO A 425 -30.88 35.31 -17.85
C PRO A 425 -31.47 35.07 -19.25
N GLY A 426 -32.71 34.56 -19.25
CA GLY A 426 -33.43 34.15 -20.44
C GLY A 426 -33.44 35.23 -21.51
N SER A 427 -32.87 34.90 -22.68
CA SER A 427 -33.18 35.59 -23.92
C SER A 427 -34.48 34.99 -24.46
N SER A 428 -35.56 35.72 -24.23
CA SER A 428 -36.80 35.59 -24.96
C SER A 428 -36.59 35.99 -26.42
N SER A 429 -36.98 35.11 -27.35
CA SER A 429 -37.39 35.52 -28.69
C SER A 429 -38.30 34.47 -29.34
N PRO A 430 -39.19 34.92 -30.25
CA PRO A 430 -40.51 34.33 -30.42
C PRO A 430 -40.63 33.40 -31.63
N ALA A 431 -41.81 32.77 -31.66
CA ALA A 431 -42.34 31.86 -32.67
C ALA A 431 -42.08 32.27 -34.13
N GLY A 432 -41.71 31.27 -34.93
CA GLY A 432 -41.74 31.29 -36.39
C GLY A 432 -42.30 29.97 -36.92
N THR A 433 -43.43 30.09 -37.61
CA THR A 433 -44.37 29.03 -38.01
C THR A 433 -43.92 28.25 -39.26
N SER A 434 -44.23 26.95 -39.26
CA SER A 434 -44.69 26.09 -40.37
C SER A 434 -44.14 26.26 -41.80
N GLY A 435 -43.62 25.15 -42.35
CA GLY A 435 -43.52 24.90 -43.79
C GLY A 435 -43.40 23.40 -44.07
N SER A 436 -44.51 22.78 -44.46
CA SER A 436 -44.66 21.38 -44.89
C SER A 436 -44.29 21.22 -46.37
N SER A 437 -43.63 20.11 -46.75
CA SER A 437 -44.04 19.20 -47.86
C SER A 437 -42.89 18.30 -48.36
N GLY A 438 -43.20 17.04 -48.67
CA GLY A 438 -42.49 16.26 -49.71
C GLY A 438 -41.73 14.99 -49.30
N SER A 439 -42.45 13.85 -49.17
CA SER A 439 -41.93 12.47 -49.36
C SER A 439 -41.63 12.17 -50.86
N PRO A 440 -41.25 10.95 -51.28
CA PRO A 440 -40.16 10.05 -50.84
C PRO A 440 -39.27 9.60 -52.03
N GLY A 441 -38.07 9.07 -51.77
CA GLY A 441 -37.20 8.49 -52.81
C GLY A 441 -36.46 7.25 -52.33
N GLN A 442 -36.98 6.08 -52.71
CA GLN A 442 -36.32 4.78 -52.63
C GLN A 442 -35.07 4.72 -53.51
N THR A 443 -34.01 4.05 -53.08
CA THR A 443 -33.33 2.99 -53.86
C THR A 443 -32.32 2.23 -53.00
N ALA A 444 -32.40 0.89 -53.08
CA ALA A 444 -31.47 -0.08 -52.50
C ALA A 444 -30.32 -0.41 -53.51
N PRO A 445 -29.28 -1.18 -53.11
CA PRO A 445 -27.97 -1.28 -53.77
C PRO A 445 -27.89 -2.44 -54.79
N PRO A 446 -26.79 -2.66 -55.55
CA PRO A 446 -25.63 -3.45 -55.05
C PRO A 446 -24.23 -3.18 -55.69
N ARG A 447 -23.15 -3.44 -54.94
CA ARG A 447 -22.19 -4.56 -55.16
C ARG A 447 -21.22 -4.69 -53.99
#